data_AF-A0A967VXZ3-F1
#
_entry.id   AF-A0A967VXZ3-F1
#
_cell.length_a   1.000
_cell.length_b   1.000
_cell.length_c   1.000
_cell.angle_alpha   90.00
_cell.angle_beta   90.00
_cell.angle_gamma   90.00
#
_symmetry.space_group_name_H-M   'P 1'
#
loop_
_entity.id
_entity.type
_entity.pdbx_description
1 polymer ?
#
loop_
_entity_poly.entity_id
_entity_poly.type
_entity_poly.pdbx_seq_one_letter_code
_entity_poly.pdbx_strand_id
1 'polypeptide(L)'
;DVLATFATKLKKSGDVYIVSSDKDLFQLVRDNIYIYDAYRDEIYDRDKVIEKFGVLPEKIAELLALTGDTIDNVPGVPGIGPKRAVEIVNSYASFEEAIEKDKRLIPHKDKVLFSKSLVVLECNVPIDIKANDLMATNPDFDKLMPILLDLEF
;
A
#
# COMPACT_ATOMS: atom_id res chain seq x y z
N ASP A 1 3.81 -6.28 -3.40
CA ASP A 1 5.04 -6.17 -4.23
C ASP A 1 4.84 -6.19 -5.74
N VAL A 2 4.17 -7.19 -6.32
CA VAL A 2 3.96 -7.24 -7.79
C VAL A 2 3.26 -5.98 -8.32
N LEU A 3 2.12 -5.61 -7.72
CA LEU A 3 1.40 -4.38 -8.05
C LEU A 3 2.27 -3.13 -7.85
N ALA A 4 3.02 -3.05 -6.75
CA ALA A 4 3.94 -1.95 -6.46
C ALA A 4 5.02 -1.80 -7.55
N THR A 5 5.57 -2.93 -7.99
CA THR A 5 6.59 -2.98 -9.05
C THR A 5 6.01 -2.52 -10.39
N PHE A 6 4.83 -3.00 -10.78
CA PHE A 6 4.19 -2.54 -12.02
C PHE A 6 3.79 -1.08 -11.97
N ALA A 7 3.17 -0.62 -10.88
CA ALA A 7 2.76 0.76 -10.73
C ALA A 7 3.97 1.72 -10.84
N THR A 8 5.10 1.34 -10.22
CA THR A 8 6.34 2.10 -10.31
C THR A 8 6.92 2.11 -11.72
N LYS A 9 6.95 0.95 -12.41
CA LYS A 9 7.45 0.84 -13.79
C LYS A 9 6.59 1.61 -14.81
N LEU A 10 5.27 1.60 -14.62
CA LEU A 10 4.30 2.23 -15.52
C LEU A 10 4.11 3.73 -15.26
N LYS A 11 4.67 4.27 -14.17
CA LYS A 11 4.60 5.71 -13.83
C LYS A 11 5.02 6.63 -14.99
N LYS A 12 5.90 6.20 -15.90
CA LYS A 12 6.34 7.03 -17.04
C LYS A 12 5.41 6.95 -18.25
N SER A 13 4.44 6.04 -18.25
CA SER A 13 3.58 5.73 -19.40
C SER A 13 2.22 6.44 -19.35
N GLY A 14 1.85 7.04 -18.21
CA GLY A 14 0.58 7.73 -18.01
C GLY A 14 0.08 7.57 -16.58
N ASP A 15 -1.22 7.83 -16.38
CA ASP A 15 -1.87 7.61 -15.08
C ASP A 15 -2.02 6.12 -14.78
N VAL A 16 -1.70 5.74 -13.55
CA VAL A 16 -1.81 4.37 -13.05
C VAL A 16 -2.91 4.30 -12.00
N TYR A 17 -3.91 3.46 -12.23
CA TYR A 17 -4.96 3.17 -11.26
C TYR A 17 -4.77 1.76 -10.71
N ILE A 18 -4.46 1.65 -9.43
CA ILE A 18 -4.40 0.37 -8.72
C ILE A 18 -5.79 0.12 -8.13
N VAL A 19 -6.47 -0.91 -8.64
CA VAL A 19 -7.82 -1.26 -8.17
C VAL A 19 -7.71 -2.14 -6.93
N SER A 20 -7.90 -1.56 -5.74
CA SER A 20 -7.83 -2.28 -4.45
C SER A 20 -8.35 -1.43 -3.28
N SER A 21 -8.80 -2.09 -2.22
CA SER A 21 -9.10 -1.49 -0.92
C SER A 21 -8.03 -1.76 0.15
N ASP A 22 -6.96 -2.46 -0.22
CA ASP A 22 -5.85 -2.83 0.66
C ASP A 22 -5.09 -1.58 1.14
N LYS A 23 -4.91 -1.47 2.47
CA LYS A 23 -4.33 -0.31 3.13
C LYS A 23 -2.84 -0.13 2.81
N ASP A 24 -2.11 -1.21 2.57
CA ASP A 24 -0.68 -1.15 2.31
C ASP A 24 -0.41 -0.43 0.98
N LEU A 25 -1.27 -0.63 -0.02
CA LEU A 25 -1.10 -0.07 -1.35
C LEU A 25 -1.23 1.46 -1.38
N PHE A 26 -1.88 2.09 -0.39
CA PHE A 26 -1.94 3.54 -0.28
C PHE A 26 -0.56 4.20 -0.15
N GLN A 27 0.45 3.44 0.28
CA GLN A 27 1.83 3.94 0.32
C GLN A 27 2.41 4.24 -1.08
N LEU A 28 1.79 3.72 -2.14
CA LEU A 28 2.20 3.90 -3.55
C LEU A 28 1.62 5.15 -4.19
N VAL A 29 0.64 5.82 -3.56
CA VAL A 29 -0.01 7.00 -4.13
C VAL A 29 0.99 8.13 -4.31
N ARG A 30 1.12 8.62 -5.54
CA ARG A 30 2.03 9.70 -5.98
C ARG A 30 1.34 10.48 -7.10
N ASP A 31 2.01 11.47 -7.69
CA ASP A 31 1.43 12.43 -8.67
C ASP A 31 0.52 11.81 -9.74
N ASN A 32 0.85 10.62 -10.26
CA ASN A 32 0.09 9.91 -11.29
C ASN A 32 -0.19 8.44 -10.95
N ILE A 33 -0.13 8.09 -9.66
CA ILE A 33 -0.50 6.75 -9.17
C ILE A 33 -1.63 6.92 -8.17
N TYR A 34 -2.77 6.33 -8.49
CA TYR A 34 -4.02 6.42 -7.75
C TYR A 34 -4.43 5.04 -7.23
N ILE A 35 -5.15 5.01 -6.11
CA ILE A 35 -5.89 3.82 -5.69
C ILE A 35 -7.35 4.01 -6.08
N TYR A 36 -7.95 3.03 -6.76
CA TYR A 36 -9.39 2.96 -6.99
C TYR A 36 -9.98 1.86 -6.11
N ASP A 37 -10.78 2.25 -5.12
CA ASP A 37 -11.54 1.33 -4.27
C ASP A 37 -12.90 1.08 -4.92
N ALA A 38 -13.00 -0.03 -5.66
CA ALA A 38 -14.22 -0.39 -6.39
C ALA A 38 -15.41 -0.72 -5.47
N TYR A 39 -15.17 -1.05 -4.19
CA TYR A 39 -16.25 -1.27 -3.23
C TYR A 39 -16.90 0.04 -2.79
N ARG A 40 -16.11 1.11 -2.69
CA ARG A 40 -16.58 2.46 -2.32
C ARG A 40 -16.89 3.34 -3.51
N ASP A 41 -16.57 2.88 -4.71
CA ASP A 41 -16.57 3.68 -5.94
C ASP A 41 -15.78 4.99 -5.75
N GLU A 42 -14.56 4.87 -5.20
CA GLU A 42 -13.76 6.02 -4.81
C GLU A 42 -12.32 5.94 -5.33
N ILE A 43 -11.86 7.03 -5.94
CA ILE A 43 -10.46 7.25 -6.31
C ILE A 43 -9.77 8.03 -5.20
N TYR A 44 -8.60 7.56 -4.78
CA TYR A 44 -7.71 8.18 -3.81
C TYR A 44 -6.45 8.71 -4.51
N ASP A 45 -6.35 10.04 -4.54
CA ASP A 45 -5.13 10.78 -4.80
C ASP A 45 -4.40 11.12 -3.49
N ARG A 46 -3.30 11.87 -3.59
CA ARG A 46 -2.49 12.26 -2.44
C ARG A 46 -3.31 12.94 -1.34
N ASP A 47 -4.16 13.89 -1.70
CA ASP A 47 -4.91 14.71 -0.73
C ASP A 47 -5.96 13.87 -0.02
N LYS A 48 -6.66 12.98 -0.74
CA LYS A 48 -7.60 12.04 -0.13
C LYS A 48 -6.92 11.01 0.77
N VAL A 49 -5.69 10.59 0.47
CA VAL A 49 -4.91 9.75 1.40
C VAL A 49 -4.63 10.50 2.69
N ILE A 50 -4.24 11.78 2.61
CA ILE A 50 -4.01 12.62 3.78
C ILE A 50 -5.30 12.80 4.58
N GLU A 51 -6.43 13.06 3.92
CA GLU A 51 -7.74 13.18 4.58
C GLU A 51 -8.11 11.89 5.32
N LYS A 52 -7.93 10.73 4.67
CA LYS A 52 -8.31 9.42 5.21
C LYS A 52 -7.41 8.95 6.35
N PHE A 53 -6.10 9.11 6.23
CA PHE A 53 -5.11 8.52 7.13
C PHE A 53 -4.42 9.54 8.04
N GLY A 54 -4.54 10.84 7.77
CA GLY A 54 -3.88 11.91 8.53
C GLY A 54 -2.37 12.02 8.28
N VAL A 55 -1.82 11.26 7.34
CA VAL A 55 -0.40 11.24 6.98
C VAL A 55 -0.24 11.23 5.47
N LEU A 56 0.94 11.63 4.99
CA LEU A 56 1.29 11.54 3.59
C LEU A 56 1.33 10.06 3.12
N PRO A 57 1.08 9.76 1.84
CA PRO A 57 1.24 8.41 1.28
C PRO A 57 2.58 7.75 1.65
N GLU A 58 3.69 8.49 1.59
CA GLU A 58 5.03 7.98 1.92
C GLU A 58 5.17 7.51 3.39
N LYS A 59 4.25 7.93 4.25
CA LYS A 59 4.23 7.70 5.70
C LYS A 59 3.25 6.59 6.11
N ILE A 60 2.51 5.98 5.16
CA ILE A 60 1.51 4.95 5.47
C ILE A 60 2.14 3.71 6.13
N ALA A 61 3.28 3.25 5.63
CA ALA A 61 3.99 2.12 6.25
C ALA A 61 4.41 2.42 7.71
N GLU A 62 4.76 3.67 8.02
CA GLU A 62 5.09 4.10 9.38
C GLU A 62 3.85 4.12 10.26
N LEU A 63 2.72 4.62 9.74
CA LEU A 63 1.44 4.58 10.44
C LEU A 63 1.05 3.14 10.79
N LEU A 64 1.10 2.23 9.82
CA LEU A 64 0.73 0.82 9.99
C LEU A 64 1.71 0.08 10.91
N ALA A 65 3.00 0.39 10.86
CA ALA A 65 3.99 -0.17 11.79
C ALA A 65 3.71 0.21 13.26
N LEU A 66 3.08 1.37 13.49
CA LEU A 66 2.70 1.82 14.83
C LEU A 66 1.35 1.26 15.27
N THR A 67 0.33 1.27 14.39
CA THR A 67 -1.02 0.82 14.72
C THR A 67 -1.17 -0.70 14.69
N GLY A 68 -0.33 -1.38 13.89
CA GLY A 68 -0.54 -2.77 13.48
C GLY A 68 -1.65 -2.91 12.44
N ASP A 69 -1.77 -4.12 11.91
CA ASP A 69 -2.93 -4.57 11.13
C ASP A 69 -3.27 -6.01 11.56
N THR A 70 -4.45 -6.18 12.17
CA THR A 70 -4.91 -7.48 12.65
C THR A 70 -5.30 -8.43 11.52
N ILE A 71 -5.67 -7.90 10.35
CA ILE A 71 -6.05 -8.73 9.19
C ILE A 71 -4.80 -9.43 8.65
N ASP A 72 -3.67 -8.70 8.60
CA ASP A 72 -2.38 -9.18 8.08
C ASP A 72 -1.41 -9.65 9.17
N ASN A 73 -1.90 -9.85 10.40
CA ASN A 73 -1.11 -10.26 11.56
C ASN A 73 0.12 -9.38 11.86
N VAL A 74 0.05 -8.10 11.51
CA VAL A 74 1.10 -7.11 11.80
C VAL A 74 0.93 -6.58 13.22
N PRO A 75 1.90 -6.79 14.13
CA PRO A 75 1.74 -6.40 15.53
C PRO A 75 1.92 -4.89 15.73
N GLY A 76 0.93 -4.23 16.33
CA GLY A 76 1.04 -2.81 16.68
C GLY A 76 1.81 -2.54 17.98
N VAL A 77 2.07 -1.26 18.24
CA VAL A 77 2.64 -0.80 19.51
C VAL A 77 1.52 -0.66 20.56
N PRO A 78 1.63 -1.32 21.73
CA PRO A 78 0.62 -1.22 22.77
C PRO A 78 0.32 0.23 23.17
N GLY A 79 -0.97 0.59 23.19
CA GLY A 79 -1.41 1.94 23.56
C GLY A 79 -1.27 3.01 22.47
N ILE A 80 -0.76 2.66 21.29
CA ILE A 80 -0.68 3.57 20.13
C ILE A 80 -1.76 3.20 19.12
N GLY A 81 -2.92 3.87 19.23
CA GLY A 81 -3.98 3.81 18.22
C GLY A 81 -3.78 4.83 17.09
N PRO A 82 -4.68 4.87 16.09
CA PRO A 82 -4.53 5.69 14.89
C PRO A 82 -4.21 7.17 15.16
N LYS A 83 -4.93 7.83 16.07
CA LYS A 83 -4.66 9.24 16.42
C LYS A 83 -3.24 9.49 16.93
N ARG A 84 -2.75 8.62 17.83
CA ARG A 84 -1.40 8.75 18.39
C ARG A 84 -0.33 8.40 17.37
N ALA A 85 -0.60 7.43 16.50
CA ALA A 85 0.31 7.08 15.42
C ALA A 85 0.48 8.26 14.44
N VAL A 86 -0.63 8.90 14.02
CA VAL A 86 -0.60 10.11 13.18
C VAL A 86 0.17 11.24 13.85
N GLU A 87 -0.10 11.51 15.14
CA GLU A 87 0.63 12.51 15.93
C GLU A 87 2.13 12.24 15.88
N ILE A 88 2.57 11.02 16.18
CA ILE A 88 3.99 10.65 16.20
C ILE A 88 4.60 10.81 14.81
N VAL A 89 3.99 10.22 13.78
CA VAL A 89 4.53 10.20 12.42
C VAL A 89 4.74 11.59 11.84
N ASN A 90 3.91 12.56 12.22
CA ASN A 90 3.98 13.94 11.79
C ASN A 90 4.82 14.86 12.71
N SER A 91 5.14 14.44 13.93
CA SER A 91 5.84 15.28 14.93
C SER A 91 7.37 15.26 14.80
N TYR A 92 7.94 14.26 14.12
CA TYR A 92 9.38 14.09 13.99
C TYR A 92 9.84 14.29 12.54
N ALA A 93 11.09 14.70 12.35
CA ALA A 93 11.63 14.93 11.02
C ALA A 93 11.78 13.61 10.24
N SER A 94 12.05 12.50 10.96
CA SER A 94 12.09 11.16 10.39
C SER A 94 11.50 10.11 11.35
N PHE A 95 11.20 8.94 10.82
CA PHE A 95 10.71 7.82 11.64
C PHE A 95 11.78 7.26 12.55
N GLU A 96 13.03 7.28 12.11
CA GLU A 96 14.20 6.89 12.91
C GLU A 96 14.33 7.81 14.14
N GLU A 97 14.15 9.12 13.94
CA GLU A 97 14.11 10.07 15.05
C GLU A 97 12.96 9.77 16.02
N ALA A 98 11.77 9.45 15.50
CA ALA A 98 10.62 9.09 16.33
C ALA A 98 10.92 7.85 17.20
N ILE A 99 11.51 6.81 16.61
CA ILE A 99 11.88 5.57 17.32
C ILE A 99 12.90 5.83 18.43
N GLU A 100 13.85 6.76 18.22
CA GLU A 100 14.92 7.06 19.17
C GLU A 100 14.50 8.01 20.29
N LYS A 101 13.59 8.95 20.01
CA LYS A 101 13.25 10.04 20.95
C LYS A 101 11.89 9.90 21.60
N ASP A 102 10.93 9.23 20.97
CA ASP A 102 9.59 9.09 21.54
C ASP A 102 9.58 8.04 22.65
N LYS A 103 9.30 8.48 23.89
CA LYS A 103 9.25 7.61 25.07
C LYS A 103 8.28 6.44 24.92
N ARG A 104 7.27 6.55 24.06
CA ARG A 104 6.30 5.49 23.77
C ARG A 104 6.87 4.43 22.83
N LEU A 105 7.84 4.78 21.97
CA LEU A 105 8.45 3.89 20.98
C LEU A 105 9.74 3.23 21.45
N ILE A 106 10.53 3.90 22.29
CA ILE A 106 11.82 3.39 22.78
C ILE A 106 11.74 1.94 23.32
N PRO A 107 10.75 1.56 24.15
CA PRO A 107 10.62 0.18 24.66
C PRO A 107 10.19 -0.85 23.61
N HIS A 108 9.77 -0.40 22.43
CA HIS A 108 9.17 -1.21 21.38
C HIS A 108 9.93 -1.12 20.05
N LYS A 109 11.14 -0.56 20.05
CA LYS A 109 11.98 -0.32 18.86
C LYS A 109 12.04 -1.53 17.92
N ASP A 110 12.42 -2.70 18.42
CA ASP A 110 12.59 -3.90 17.58
C ASP A 110 11.26 -4.35 16.96
N LYS A 111 10.16 -4.24 17.71
CA LYS A 111 8.82 -4.58 17.23
C LYS A 111 8.38 -3.61 16.13
N VAL A 112 8.60 -2.32 16.30
CA VAL A 112 8.24 -1.30 15.31
C VAL A 112 9.02 -1.51 14.02
N LEU A 113 10.33 -1.77 14.12
CA LEU A 113 11.18 -2.04 12.96
C LEU A 113 10.75 -3.31 12.23
N PHE A 114 10.45 -4.38 12.98
CA PHE A 114 9.93 -5.61 12.41
C PHE A 114 8.58 -5.38 11.71
N SER A 115 7.64 -4.69 12.36
CA SER A 115 6.32 -4.42 11.79
C SER A 115 6.41 -3.56 10.54
N LYS A 116 7.30 -2.55 10.52
CA LYS A 116 7.60 -1.76 9.33
C LYS A 116 8.12 -2.64 8.19
N SER A 117 8.99 -3.61 8.48
CA SER A 117 9.51 -4.53 7.45
C SER A 117 8.44 -5.43 6.83
N LEU A 118 7.32 -5.66 7.51
CA LEU A 118 6.21 -6.47 6.99
C LEU A 118 5.28 -5.70 6.05
N VAL A 119 5.13 -4.39 6.26
CA VAL A 119 4.16 -3.55 5.52
C VAL A 119 4.80 -2.67 4.44
N VAL A 120 6.12 -2.55 4.42
CA VAL A 120 6.83 -1.84 3.35
C VAL A 120 6.81 -2.69 2.08
N LEU A 121 6.26 -2.12 1.00
CA LEU A 121 6.17 -2.81 -0.28
C LEU A 121 7.48 -2.73 -1.06
N GLU A 122 7.93 -3.87 -1.58
CA GLU A 122 9.04 -3.93 -2.53
C GLU A 122 8.54 -3.51 -3.92
N CYS A 123 9.16 -2.47 -4.47
CA CYS A 123 8.80 -1.85 -5.74
C CYS A 123 9.68 -2.33 -6.91
N ASN A 124 10.62 -3.25 -6.66
CA ASN A 124 11.52 -3.79 -7.66
C ASN A 124 11.74 -5.30 -7.49
N VAL A 125 10.66 -6.08 -7.40
CA VAL A 125 10.78 -7.54 -7.43
C VAL A 125 11.14 -8.05 -8.84
N PRO A 126 11.91 -9.15 -8.95
CA PRO A 126 12.27 -9.73 -10.25
C PRO A 126 11.02 -10.32 -10.92
N ILE A 127 10.52 -9.63 -11.95
CA ILE A 127 9.38 -10.06 -12.77
C ILE A 127 9.80 -9.99 -14.24
N ASP A 128 9.65 -11.10 -14.94
CA ASP A 128 9.90 -11.25 -16.38
C ASP A 128 8.62 -11.03 -17.20
N ILE A 129 7.92 -9.93 -16.93
CA ILE A 129 6.70 -9.52 -17.62
C ILE A 129 6.84 -8.04 -17.96
N LYS A 130 6.62 -7.70 -19.23
CA LYS A 130 6.68 -6.33 -19.75
C LYS A 130 5.29 -5.72 -19.77
N ALA A 131 5.23 -4.39 -19.77
CA ALA A 131 3.98 -3.65 -19.88
C ALA A 131 3.15 -4.08 -21.12
N ASN A 132 3.82 -4.32 -22.25
CA ASN A 132 3.16 -4.75 -23.49
C ASN A 132 2.51 -6.13 -23.38
N ASP A 133 3.02 -7.01 -22.51
CA ASP A 133 2.47 -8.35 -22.30
C ASP A 133 1.13 -8.30 -21.54
N LEU A 134 0.85 -7.17 -20.88
CA LEU A 134 -0.36 -6.93 -20.08
C LEU A 134 -1.40 -6.06 -20.81
N MET A 135 -1.14 -5.68 -22.06
CA MET A 135 -2.13 -4.93 -22.83
C MET A 135 -3.36 -5.80 -23.08
N ALA A 136 -4.53 -5.25 -22.79
CA ALA A 136 -5.78 -5.92 -23.08
C ALA A 136 -5.88 -6.23 -24.58
N THR A 137 -6.15 -7.50 -24.89
CA THR A 137 -6.37 -8.00 -26.24
C THR A 137 -7.72 -8.69 -26.31
N ASN A 138 -8.21 -8.95 -27.53
CA ASN A 138 -9.43 -9.73 -27.69
C ASN A 138 -9.20 -11.16 -27.19
N PRO A 139 -10.08 -11.71 -26.35
CA PRO A 139 -9.95 -13.08 -25.88
C PRO A 139 -10.15 -14.08 -27.04
N ASP A 140 -9.48 -15.23 -26.94
CA ASP A 140 -9.70 -16.36 -27.82
C ASP A 140 -10.98 -17.09 -27.38
N PHE A 141 -12.12 -16.71 -27.96
CA PHE A 141 -13.43 -17.24 -27.56
C PHE A 141 -13.57 -18.75 -27.76
N ASP A 142 -12.93 -19.33 -28.79
CA ASP A 142 -12.97 -20.77 -29.03
C ASP A 142 -12.31 -21.55 -27.88
N LYS A 143 -11.29 -20.97 -27.24
CA LYS A 143 -10.63 -21.55 -26.05
C LYS A 143 -11.31 -21.13 -24.74
N LEU A 144 -11.85 -19.92 -24.66
CA LEU A 144 -12.42 -19.36 -23.44
C LEU A 144 -13.80 -19.94 -23.12
N MET A 145 -14.68 -20.09 -24.11
CA MET A 145 -16.06 -20.53 -23.90
C MET A 145 -16.18 -21.91 -23.23
N PRO A 146 -15.40 -22.94 -23.60
CA PRO A 146 -15.44 -24.22 -22.90
C PRO A 146 -15.08 -24.10 -21.41
N ILE A 147 -14.14 -23.22 -21.06
CA ILE A 147 -13.71 -22.99 -19.67
C ILE A 147 -14.81 -22.27 -18.90
N LEU A 148 -15.41 -21.23 -19.47
CA LEU A 148 -16.50 -20.50 -18.82
C LEU A 148 -17.71 -21.39 -18.55
N LEU A 149 -18.09 -22.24 -19.51
CA LEU A 149 -19.17 -23.20 -19.34
C LEU A 149 -18.88 -24.24 -18.25
N ASP A 150 -17.65 -24.75 -18.16
CA ASP A 150 -17.23 -25.69 -17.10
C ASP A 150 -17.25 -25.02 -15.71
N LEU A 151 -16.97 -23.72 -15.66
CA LEU A 151 -17.03 -22.90 -14.45
C LEU A 151 -18.43 -22.32 -14.17
N GLU A 152 -19.44 -22.61 -15.00
CA GLU A 152 -20.81 -22.10 -14.91
C GLU A 152 -20.95 -20.56 -15.00
N PHE A 153 -20.11 -19.91 -15.80
CA PHE A 153 -20.16 -18.46 -16.13
C PHE A 153 -20.70 -18.17 -17.53
#